data_AF-A0A7Y6EGQ4-F1
#
_entry.id   AF-A0A7Y6EGQ4-F1
#
_cell.length_a   1.000
_cell.length_b   1.000
_cell.length_c   1.000
_cell.angle_alpha   90.00
_cell.angle_beta   90.00
_cell.angle_gamma   90.00
#
_symmetry.space_group_name_H-M   'P 1'
#
loop_
_entity.id
_entity.type
_entity.pdbx_description
1 polymer ?
#
loop_
_entity_poly.entity_id
_entity_poly.type
_entity_poly.pdbx_seq_one_letter_code
_entity_poly.pdbx_strand_id
1 'polypeptide(L)'
;MGIAQSAGDLAFFKGQLYLASNLGLALVNPTTGAASVIGGLTDAFGLASTADALFGVKGTSIYSIDPTTGVGTAVATYTGHGSNGAASVPVAVPEPATWAMMLLGLVLVGYALRRRGNAPRAVMA
;
A
#
# COMPACT_ATOMS: atom_id res chain seq x y z
N MET A 1 -22.83 -21.50 1.25
CA MET A 1 -21.76 -20.59 0.83
C MET A 1 -22.38 -19.60 -0.14
N GLY A 2 -22.63 -18.36 0.30
CA GLY A 2 -23.22 -17.33 -0.56
C GLY A 2 -22.18 -16.83 -1.56
N ILE A 3 -22.57 -16.68 -2.83
CA ILE A 3 -21.72 -16.02 -3.82
C ILE A 3 -21.61 -14.54 -3.44
N ALA A 4 -20.39 -14.01 -3.33
CA ALA A 4 -20.22 -12.58 -3.11
C ALA A 4 -20.75 -11.82 -4.34
N GLN A 5 -21.64 -10.86 -4.12
CA GLN A 5 -22.11 -9.98 -5.18
C GLN A 5 -21.27 -8.71 -5.16
N SER A 6 -20.49 -8.45 -6.21
CA SER A 6 -19.64 -7.25 -6.28
C SER A 6 -20.45 -5.97 -6.07
N ALA A 7 -19.91 -5.06 -5.25
CA ALA A 7 -20.38 -3.68 -5.10
C ALA A 7 -19.59 -2.72 -5.99
N GLY A 8 -18.31 -3.00 -6.30
CA GLY A 8 -17.56 -2.16 -7.23
C GLY A 8 -16.05 -2.37 -7.31
N ASP A 9 -15.39 -2.75 -6.21
CA ASP A 9 -13.93 -2.61 -6.13
C ASP A 9 -13.20 -3.77 -5.42
N LEU A 10 -11.91 -3.90 -5.69
CA LEU A 10 -11.00 -4.91 -5.15
C LEU A 10 -9.74 -4.24 -4.57
N ALA A 11 -9.26 -4.72 -3.42
CA ALA A 11 -8.00 -4.25 -2.85
C ALA A 11 -7.19 -5.38 -2.22
N PHE A 12 -5.87 -5.35 -2.40
CA PHE A 12 -4.95 -6.19 -1.64
C PHE A 12 -4.69 -5.58 -0.27
N PHE A 13 -4.79 -6.38 0.79
CA PHE A 13 -4.36 -5.99 2.13
C PHE A 13 -3.71 -7.18 2.83
N LYS A 14 -2.48 -6.97 3.34
CA LYS A 14 -1.68 -8.00 4.03
C LYS A 14 -1.61 -9.35 3.28
N GLY A 15 -1.44 -9.29 1.96
CA GLY A 15 -1.30 -10.46 1.10
C GLY A 15 -2.62 -11.16 0.71
N GLN A 16 -3.76 -10.63 1.16
CA GLN A 16 -5.09 -11.14 0.83
C GLN A 16 -5.81 -10.19 -0.12
N LEU A 17 -6.57 -10.75 -1.06
CA LEU A 17 -7.41 -9.97 -1.96
C LEU A 17 -8.81 -9.85 -1.37
N TYR A 18 -9.30 -8.62 -1.22
CA TYR A 18 -10.62 -8.31 -0.71
C TYR A 18 -11.49 -7.69 -1.78
N LEU A 19 -12.77 -8.01 -1.74
CA LEU A 19 -13.83 -7.47 -2.60
C LEU A 19 -14.82 -6.67 -1.76
N ALA A 20 -15.18 -5.50 -2.27
CA ALA A 20 -16.33 -4.75 -1.78
C ALA A 20 -17.57 -5.46 -2.33
N SER A 21 -18.39 -6.06 -1.47
CA SER A 21 -19.61 -6.75 -1.88
C SER A 21 -20.85 -6.05 -1.32
N ASN A 22 -21.98 -6.18 -2.03
CA ASN A 22 -23.29 -5.75 -1.54
C ASN A 22 -23.72 -6.50 -0.27
N LEU A 23 -23.04 -7.61 0.05
CA LEU A 23 -23.23 -8.39 1.28
C LEU A 23 -22.18 -8.08 2.36
N GLY A 24 -21.30 -7.10 2.14
CA GLY A 24 -20.21 -6.73 3.04
C GLY A 24 -18.83 -6.95 2.44
N LEU A 25 -17.78 -6.95 3.26
CA LEU A 25 -16.45 -7.33 2.81
C LEU A 25 -16.43 -8.83 2.43
N ALA A 26 -15.71 -9.19 1.37
CA ALA A 26 -15.48 -10.58 1.01
C ALA A 26 -14.00 -10.85 0.73
N LEU A 27 -13.52 -12.03 1.10
CA LEU A 27 -12.19 -12.51 0.74
C LEU A 27 -12.27 -13.19 -0.63
N VAL A 28 -11.32 -12.91 -1.51
CA VAL A 28 -11.23 -13.49 -2.85
C VAL A 28 -9.96 -14.34 -2.95
N ASN A 29 -10.09 -15.55 -3.45
CA ASN A 29 -8.96 -16.36 -3.86
C ASN A 29 -8.41 -15.79 -5.19
N PRO A 30 -7.18 -15.25 -5.24
CA PRO A 30 -6.66 -14.59 -6.43
C PRO A 30 -6.36 -15.56 -7.58
N THR A 31 -6.29 -16.87 -7.32
CA THR A 31 -6.03 -17.90 -8.33
C THR A 31 -7.32 -18.41 -8.96
N THR A 32 -8.38 -18.58 -8.17
CA THR A 32 -9.63 -19.19 -8.64
C THR A 32 -10.77 -18.19 -8.82
N GLY A 33 -10.64 -16.97 -8.30
CA GLY A 33 -11.70 -15.97 -8.25
C GLY A 33 -12.82 -16.28 -7.26
N ALA A 34 -12.75 -17.40 -6.53
CA ALA A 34 -13.76 -17.78 -5.55
C ALA A 34 -13.79 -16.78 -4.39
N ALA A 35 -14.98 -16.28 -4.07
CA ALA A 35 -15.18 -15.30 -3.01
C ALA A 35 -15.94 -15.90 -1.81
N SER A 36 -15.53 -15.54 -0.60
CA SER A 36 -16.21 -15.88 0.66
C SER A 36 -16.57 -14.60 1.39
N VAL A 37 -17.85 -14.40 1.64
CA VAL A 37 -18.35 -13.22 2.36
C VAL A 37 -17.92 -13.27 3.82
N ILE A 38 -17.37 -12.16 4.31
CA ILE A 38 -17.04 -11.91 5.72
C ILE A 38 -18.21 -11.19 6.38
N GLY A 39 -18.77 -10.17 5.71
CA GLY A 39 -19.89 -9.36 6.20
C GLY A 39 -19.48 -7.91 6.47
N GLY A 40 -20.26 -7.18 7.28
CA GLY A 40 -19.94 -5.82 7.70
C GLY A 40 -20.36 -4.73 6.71
N LEU A 41 -19.46 -3.81 6.35
CA LEU A 41 -19.79 -2.61 5.56
C LEU A 41 -20.31 -2.97 4.16
N THR A 42 -21.59 -2.73 3.91
CA THR A 42 -22.22 -2.90 2.59
C THR A 42 -22.17 -1.63 1.75
N ASP A 43 -22.32 -1.79 0.44
CA ASP A 43 -22.45 -0.70 -0.54
C ASP A 43 -21.25 0.26 -0.54
N ALA A 44 -20.07 -0.28 -0.21
CA ALA A 44 -18.81 0.39 -0.46
C ALA A 44 -18.45 0.19 -1.94
N PHE A 45 -18.36 1.29 -2.69
CA PHE A 45 -18.02 1.27 -4.11
C PHE A 45 -16.52 1.44 -4.36
N GLY A 46 -15.77 1.83 -3.34
CA GLY A 46 -14.31 1.89 -3.38
C GLY A 46 -13.68 1.09 -2.25
N LEU A 47 -12.56 0.43 -2.54
CA LEU A 47 -11.67 -0.18 -1.56
C LEU A 47 -10.23 0.23 -1.83
N ALA A 48 -9.53 0.66 -0.80
CA ALA A 48 -8.11 0.97 -0.87
C ALA A 48 -7.43 0.56 0.42
N SER A 49 -6.14 0.29 0.37
CA SER A 49 -5.39 -0.13 1.55
C SER A 49 -4.11 0.68 1.71
N THR A 50 -3.62 0.72 2.93
CA THR A 50 -2.25 1.10 3.25
C THR A 50 -1.51 -0.13 3.77
N ALA A 51 -0.29 0.05 4.26
CA ALA A 51 0.41 -1.02 4.97
C ALA A 51 -0.39 -1.54 6.19
N ASP A 52 -1.15 -0.64 6.84
CA ASP A 52 -1.70 -0.90 8.17
C ASP A 52 -3.23 -0.97 8.22
N ALA A 53 -3.92 -0.39 7.24
CA ALA A 53 -5.38 -0.30 7.25
C ALA A 53 -5.99 -0.62 5.89
N LEU A 54 -7.19 -1.19 5.93
CA LEU A 54 -8.10 -1.29 4.78
C LEU A 54 -9.16 -0.21 4.91
N PHE A 55 -9.47 0.47 3.82
CA PHE A 55 -10.47 1.53 3.75
C PHE A 55 -11.53 1.19 2.72
N GLY A 56 -12.77 1.56 3.03
CA GLY A 56 -13.89 1.55 2.10
C GLY A 56 -14.47 2.94 1.91
N VAL A 57 -14.98 3.20 0.71
CA VAL A 57 -15.68 4.46 0.38
C VAL A 57 -17.13 4.14 0.05
N LYS A 58 -18.04 4.73 0.84
CA LYS A 58 -19.49 4.58 0.71
C LYS A 58 -20.14 5.95 0.64
N GLY A 59 -20.78 6.25 -0.48
CA GLY A 59 -21.28 7.60 -0.75
C GLY A 59 -20.12 8.61 -0.64
N THR A 60 -20.27 9.58 0.25
CA THR A 60 -19.25 10.61 0.52
C THR A 60 -18.44 10.36 1.80
N SER A 61 -18.54 9.16 2.39
CA SER A 61 -17.86 8.82 3.63
C SER A 61 -16.78 7.76 3.41
N ILE A 62 -15.66 7.94 4.12
CA ILE A 62 -14.53 7.03 4.15
C ILE A 62 -14.60 6.27 5.47
N TYR A 63 -14.47 4.95 5.39
CA TYR A 63 -14.48 4.04 6.53
C TYR A 63 -13.15 3.32 6.60
N SER A 64 -12.58 3.19 7.80
CA SER A 64 -11.61 2.13 8.09
C SER A 64 -12.38 0.82 8.27
N ILE A 65 -11.88 -0.28 7.74
CA ILE A 65 -12.54 -1.58 7.78
C ILE A 65 -11.66 -2.56 8.56
N ASP A 66 -12.26 -3.21 9.56
CA ASP A 66 -11.65 -4.39 10.16
C ASP A 66 -11.71 -5.56 9.16
N PRO A 67 -10.58 -6.08 8.67
CA PRO A 67 -10.56 -7.14 7.67
C PRO A 67 -11.09 -8.48 8.18
N THR A 68 -11.16 -8.69 9.51
CA THR A 68 -11.61 -9.95 10.11
C THR A 68 -13.12 -10.01 10.26
N THR A 69 -13.74 -8.88 10.57
CA THR A 69 -15.19 -8.78 10.80
C THR A 69 -15.94 -8.07 9.67
N GLY A 70 -15.20 -7.35 8.81
CA GLY A 70 -15.73 -6.49 7.76
C GLY A 70 -16.38 -5.19 8.28
N VAL A 71 -16.37 -4.95 9.59
CA VAL A 71 -17.02 -3.77 10.19
C VAL A 71 -16.30 -2.50 9.77
N GLY A 72 -17.06 -1.55 9.23
CA GLY A 72 -16.57 -0.23 8.85
C GLY A 72 -16.76 0.80 9.98
N THR A 73 -15.71 1.53 10.33
CA THR A 73 -15.76 2.69 11.23
C THR A 73 -15.48 3.95 10.42
N ALA A 74 -16.41 4.90 10.41
CA ALA A 74 -16.27 6.16 9.68
C ALA A 74 -15.06 6.96 10.21
N VAL A 75 -14.19 7.42 9.31
CA VAL A 75 -12.99 8.19 9.64
C VAL A 75 -12.99 9.58 9.02
N ALA A 76 -13.70 9.77 7.91
CA ALA A 76 -13.82 11.06 7.25
C ALA A 76 -15.08 11.13 6.38
N THR A 77 -15.51 12.35 6.09
CA THR A 77 -16.56 12.65 5.10
C THR A 77 -16.09 13.81 4.23
N TYR A 78 -16.42 13.77 2.95
CA TYR A 78 -16.15 14.84 2.00
C TYR A 78 -17.45 15.35 1.36
N THR A 79 -17.39 16.47 0.63
CA THR A 79 -18.55 17.06 -0.05
C THR A 79 -18.53 16.75 -1.55
N GLY A 80 -19.68 16.89 -2.22
CA GLY A 80 -19.82 16.60 -3.65
C GLY A 80 -20.48 15.25 -3.91
N HIS A 81 -20.08 14.58 -5.00
CA HIS A 81 -20.61 13.28 -5.38
C HIS A 81 -19.85 12.16 -4.68
N GLY A 82 -20.53 11.02 -4.45
CA GLY A 82 -19.87 9.84 -3.91
C GLY A 82 -18.78 9.30 -4.85
N SER A 83 -17.94 8.40 -4.33
CA SER A 83 -16.94 7.72 -5.16
C SER A 83 -17.45 6.39 -5.70
N ASN A 84 -17.04 6.04 -6.93
CA ASN A 84 -17.31 4.75 -7.56
C ASN A 84 -16.07 3.82 -7.55
N GLY A 85 -15.07 4.14 -6.74
CA GLY A 85 -13.81 3.41 -6.64
C GLY A 85 -12.86 4.08 -5.66
N ALA A 86 -11.80 3.38 -5.24
CA ALA A 86 -10.71 3.98 -4.50
C ALA A 86 -9.37 3.39 -4.95
N ALA A 87 -8.30 4.15 -4.80
CA ALA A 87 -6.97 3.67 -5.12
C ALA A 87 -5.98 4.18 -4.07
N SER A 88 -5.10 3.28 -3.64
CA SER A 88 -3.94 3.61 -2.83
C SER A 88 -2.75 3.91 -3.72
N VAL A 89 -2.04 4.99 -3.45
CA VAL A 89 -0.78 5.29 -4.13
C VAL A 89 0.35 4.56 -3.37
N PRO A 90 1.16 3.72 -4.04
CA PRO A 90 2.33 3.13 -3.39
C PRO A 90 3.29 4.25 -2.99
N VAL A 91 3.70 4.27 -1.71
CA VAL A 91 4.75 5.20 -1.26
C VAL A 91 6.08 4.64 -1.76
N ALA A 92 6.80 5.43 -2.56
CA ALA A 92 8.13 5.07 -3.00
C ALA A 92 9.06 5.03 -1.78
N VAL A 93 9.49 3.83 -1.40
CA VAL A 93 10.57 3.65 -0.44
C VAL A 93 11.89 3.71 -1.23
N PRO A 94 12.89 4.52 -0.82
CA PRO A 94 14.19 4.51 -1.48
C PRO A 94 14.73 3.08 -1.53
N GLU A 95 14.91 2.56 -2.75
CA GLU A 95 15.25 1.16 -2.93
C GLU A 95 16.58 0.81 -2.21
N PRO A 96 16.76 -0.44 -1.76
CA PRO A 96 18.03 -0.88 -1.18
C PRO A 96 19.24 -0.55 -2.07
N ALA A 97 19.05 -0.56 -3.40
CA ALA A 97 20.07 -0.16 -4.37
C ALA A 97 20.45 1.32 -4.26
N THR A 98 19.52 2.22 -3.95
CA THR A 98 19.80 3.66 -3.75
C THR A 98 20.74 3.85 -2.57
N TRP A 99 20.51 3.13 -1.47
CA TRP A 99 21.42 3.12 -0.32
C TRP A 99 22.77 2.51 -0.67
N ALA A 100 22.78 1.38 -1.37
CA ALA A 100 24.00 0.72 -1.79
C ALA A 100 24.86 1.62 -2.69
N MET A 101 24.24 2.32 -3.65
CA MET A 101 24.93 3.25 -4.55
C MET A 101 25.44 4.49 -3.83
N MET A 102 24.67 5.03 -2.88
CA MET A 102 25.13 6.13 -2.03
C MET A 102 26.35 5.71 -1.19
N LEU A 103 26.27 4.57 -0.52
CA LEU A 103 27.38 4.03 0.28
C LEU A 103 28.61 3.72 -0.59
N LEU A 104 28.41 3.12 -1.77
CA LEU A 104 29.47 2.88 -2.74
C LEU A 104 30.15 4.19 -3.15
N GLY A 105 29.37 5.23 -3.48
CA GLY A 105 29.88 6.55 -3.81
C GLY A 105 30.72 7.14 -2.69
N LEU A 106 30.23 7.09 -1.44
CA LEU A 106 30.97 7.57 -0.26
C LEU A 106 32.28 6.78 -0.04
N VAL A 107 32.26 5.47 -0.21
CA VAL A 107 33.45 4.61 -0.10
C VAL A 107 34.47 4.95 -1.18
N LEU A 108 34.05 5.11 -2.43
CA LEU A 108 34.93 5.45 -3.55
C LEU A 108 35.56 6.85 -3.38
N VAL A 109 34.79 7.83 -2.93
CA VAL A 109 35.30 9.17 -2.60
C VAL A 109 36.33 9.10 -1.48
N GLY A 110 36.01 8.44 -0.36
CA GLY A 110 36.93 8.27 0.76
C GLY A 110 38.23 7.55 0.35
N TYR A 111 38.11 6.54 -0.52
CA TYR A 111 39.25 5.81 -1.06
C TYR A 111 40.16 6.70 -1.92
N ALA A 112 39.59 7.49 -2.82
CA ALA A 112 40.34 8.41 -3.68
C ALA A 112 41.09 9.47 -2.85
N LEU A 113 40.46 10.02 -1.81
CA LEU A 113 41.09 10.99 -0.90
C LEU A 113 42.28 10.38 -0.14
N ARG A 114 42.15 9.14 0.36
CA ARG A 114 43.26 8.44 1.04
C ARG A 114 44.48 8.22 0.14
N ARG A 115 44.27 7.89 -1.14
CA ARG A 115 45.38 7.70 -2.10
C ARG A 115 46.17 8.98 -2.36
N ARG A 116 45.55 10.16 -2.30
CA ARG A 116 46.22 11.45 -2.54
C ARG A 116 47.10 11.90 -1.38
N GLY A 117 46.77 11.51 -0.14
CA GLY A 117 47.56 11.84 1.06
C GLY A 117 48.88 11.08 1.18
N ASN A 118 49.07 9.98 0.45
CA ASN A 118 50.27 9.14 0.49
C ASN A 118 51.29 9.47 -0.62
N ALA A 119 51.14 10.58 -1.35
CA ALA A 119 52.20 11.02 -2.27
C ALA A 119 53.46 11.37 -1.46
N PRO A 120 54.63 10.76 -1.74
CA PRO A 120 55.85 11.09 -1.04
C PRO A 120 56.13 12.58 -1.24
N ARG A 121 56.25 13.33 -0.13
CA ARG A 121 56.78 14.69 -0.18
C ARG A 121 58.15 14.60 -0.83
N ALA A 122 58.26 15.05 -2.08
CA ALA A 122 59.54 15.17 -2.74
C ALA A 122 60.41 16.10 -1.86
N VAL A 123 61.46 15.54 -1.26
CA VAL A 123 62.47 16.30 -0.56
C VAL A 123 63.17 17.15 -1.62
N MET A 124 62.87 18.44 -1.67
CA MET A 124 63.65 19.41 -2.45
C MET A 124 64.99 19.56 -1.74
N ALA A 125 66.07 19.18 -2.44
CA ALA A 125 67.45 19.49 -2.13
C ALA A 125 67.95 20.55 -3.11
#